data_AF-A0A958UVL8-F1
#
_entry.id   AF-A0A958UVL8-F1
#
_cell.length_a   1.000
_cell.length_b   1.000
_cell.length_c   1.000
_cell.angle_alpha   90.00
_cell.angle_beta   90.00
_cell.angle_gamma   90.00
#
_symmetry.space_group_name_H-M   'P 1'
#
loop_
_entity.id
_entity.type
_entity.pdbx_description
1 polymer ?
#
loop_
_entity_poly.entity_id
_entity_poly.type
_entity_poly.pdbx_seq_one_letter_code
_entity_poly.pdbx_strand_id
1 'polypeptide(L)'
;MFGKKSSKSTIDPEQLELIQNAQKRIKQKKRLYIHFVLFLIGSIFMIVANLIFKVGIDTKPLGIDWFVFPIVIWLFLLAYHFFSVYITNRFMGTEWEQNQLDKLVKKQQKRIEELKLK
;
A
#
# COMPACT_ATOMS: atom_id res chain seq x y z
N MET A 1 36.22 -3.31 39.14
CA MET A 1 36.20 -3.93 37.78
C MET A 1 34.80 -3.79 37.21
N PHE A 2 34.63 -2.98 36.17
CA PHE A 2 33.33 -2.77 35.52
C PHE A 2 32.97 -4.00 34.68
N GLY A 3 32.03 -4.81 35.18
CA GLY A 3 31.46 -5.92 34.44
C GLY A 3 30.65 -5.40 33.25
N LYS A 4 31.24 -5.41 32.05
CA LYS A 4 30.48 -5.28 30.80
C LYS A 4 29.54 -6.48 30.68
N LYS A 5 28.26 -6.30 30.98
CA LYS A 5 27.21 -7.22 30.52
C LYS A 5 27.16 -7.12 28.99
N SER A 6 27.50 -8.22 28.32
CA SER A 6 27.25 -8.35 26.89
C SER A 6 25.74 -8.42 26.67
N SER A 7 25.18 -7.33 26.12
CA SER A 7 23.85 -7.34 25.54
C SER A 7 23.90 -8.19 24.27
N LYS A 8 23.75 -9.51 24.38
CA LYS A 8 23.28 -10.30 23.24
C LYS A 8 21.83 -9.87 23.00
N SER A 9 21.64 -8.86 22.16
CA SER A 9 20.33 -8.52 21.62
C SER A 9 19.96 -9.57 20.58
N THR A 10 19.64 -10.77 21.05
CA THR A 10 18.87 -11.70 20.24
C THR A 10 17.48 -11.06 20.17
N ILE A 11 17.25 -10.22 19.16
CA ILE A 11 15.90 -9.67 18.97
C ILE A 11 14.99 -10.86 18.78
N ASP A 12 14.01 -10.99 19.67
CA ASP A 12 13.00 -12.02 19.63
C ASP A 12 12.37 -12.04 18.22
N PRO A 13 12.32 -13.18 17.51
CA PRO A 13 11.78 -13.27 16.16
C PRO A 13 10.38 -12.64 16.03
N GLU A 14 9.58 -12.67 17.08
CA GLU A 14 8.25 -12.04 17.11
C GLU A 14 8.36 -10.49 17.05
N GLN A 15 9.31 -9.91 17.80
CA GLN A 15 9.61 -8.46 17.76
C GLN A 15 10.13 -8.04 16.38
N LEU A 16 10.94 -8.87 15.72
CA LEU A 16 11.44 -8.60 14.36
C LEU A 16 10.30 -8.54 13.36
N GLU A 17 9.35 -9.48 13.42
CA GLU A 17 8.20 -9.51 12.52
C GLU A 17 7.31 -8.26 12.68
N LEU A 18 7.04 -7.83 13.92
CA LEU A 18 6.29 -6.61 14.21
C LEU A 18 6.97 -5.37 13.61
N ILE A 19 8.29 -5.25 13.76
CA ILE A 19 9.07 -4.14 13.21
C ILE A 19 9.03 -4.14 11.68
N GLN A 20 9.22 -5.31 11.04
CA GLN A 20 9.17 -5.43 9.58
C GLN A 20 7.80 -5.06 9.02
N ASN A 21 6.72 -5.52 9.68
CA ASN A 21 5.36 -5.16 9.31
C ASN A 21 5.11 -3.65 9.44
N ALA A 22 5.54 -3.04 10.54
CA ALA A 22 5.43 -1.59 10.74
C ALA A 22 6.21 -0.80 9.67
N GLN A 23 7.45 -1.20 9.36
CA GLN A 23 8.27 -0.58 8.31
C GLN A 23 7.61 -0.69 6.92
N LYS A 24 7.05 -1.86 6.59
CA LYS A 24 6.31 -2.07 5.34
C LYS A 24 5.13 -1.10 5.22
N ARG A 25 4.37 -0.91 6.31
CA ARG A 25 3.23 0.03 6.36
C ARG A 25 3.67 1.48 6.17
N ILE A 26 4.77 1.89 6.81
CA ILE A 26 5.35 3.24 6.63
C ILE A 26 5.78 3.46 5.18
N LYS A 27 6.48 2.49 4.59
CA LYS A 27 6.96 2.58 3.19
C LYS A 27 5.80 2.71 2.20
N GLN A 28 4.71 1.97 2.40
CA GLN A 28 3.51 2.06 1.57
C GLN A 28 2.85 3.45 1.64
N LYS A 29 2.67 3.99 2.85
CA LYS A 29 2.14 5.35 3.03
C LYS A 29 3.03 6.39 2.36
N LYS A 30 4.35 6.30 2.58
CA LYS A 30 5.33 7.20 1.94
C LYS A 30 5.26 7.16 0.42
N ARG A 31 5.13 5.95 -0.17
CA ARG A 31 4.99 5.80 -1.63
C ARG A 31 3.73 6.49 -2.15
N LEU A 32 2.60 6.35 -1.46
CA LEU A 32 1.36 7.02 -1.82
C LEU A 32 1.50 8.55 -1.79
N TYR A 33 2.14 9.11 -0.76
CA TYR A 33 2.43 10.55 -0.70
C TYR A 33 3.30 11.02 -1.87
N ILE A 34 4.36 10.27 -2.20
CA ILE A 34 5.22 10.60 -3.35
C ILE A 34 4.41 10.60 -4.66
N HIS A 35 3.56 9.58 -4.88
CA HIS A 35 2.72 9.51 -6.08
C HIS A 35 1.72 10.66 -6.13
N PHE A 36 1.14 11.05 -4.99
CA PHE A 36 0.24 12.19 -4.89
C PHE A 36 0.93 13.52 -5.23
N VAL A 37 2.13 13.75 -4.70
CA VAL A 37 2.92 14.97 -4.98
C VAL A 37 3.32 15.03 -6.45
N LEU A 38 3.77 13.91 -7.04
CA LEU A 38 4.08 13.84 -8.47
C LEU A 38 2.84 14.10 -9.33
N PHE A 39 1.68 13.58 -8.93
CA PHE A 39 0.42 13.86 -9.61
C PHE A 39 0.06 15.36 -9.58
N LEU A 40 0.22 16.03 -8.44
CA LEU A 40 -0.02 17.47 -8.32
C LEU A 40 0.92 18.27 -9.22
N ILE A 41 2.22 18.00 -9.16
CA ILE A 41 3.23 18.68 -9.98
C ILE A 41 2.97 18.44 -11.47
N GLY A 42 2.71 17.19 -11.86
CA GLY A 42 2.40 16.82 -13.24
C GLY A 42 1.13 17.48 -13.76
N SER A 43 0.07 17.55 -12.93
CA SER A 43 -1.18 18.22 -13.28
C SER A 43 -0.99 19.71 -13.50
N ILE A 44 -0.27 20.38 -12.59
CA ILE A 44 0.06 21.81 -12.74
C ILE A 44 0.89 22.03 -14.02
N PHE A 45 1.89 21.18 -14.27
CA PHE A 45 2.72 21.27 -15.47
C PHE A 45 1.88 21.13 -16.76
N MET A 46 0.96 20.16 -16.83
CA MET A 46 0.07 19.97 -17.97
C MET A 46 -0.86 21.18 -18.19
N ILE A 47 -1.43 21.72 -17.11
CA ILE A 47 -2.29 22.92 -17.15
C ILE A 47 -1.50 24.12 -17.68
N VAL A 48 -0.28 24.35 -17.17
CA VAL A 48 0.60 25.44 -17.61
C VAL A 48 1.03 25.26 -19.08
N ALA A 49 1.34 24.03 -19.50
CA ALA A 49 1.68 23.71 -20.89
C ALA A 49 0.54 24.07 -21.86
N ASN A 50 -0.71 23.79 -21.48
CA ASN A 50 -1.87 24.15 -22.28
C ASN A 50 -2.14 25.68 -22.26
N LEU A 51 -2.09 26.32 -21.09
CA LEU A 51 -2.44 27.74 -20.95
C LEU A 51 -1.38 28.71 -21.50
N ILE A 52 -0.11 28.51 -21.16
CA ILE A 52 0.97 29.44 -21.49
C ILE A 52 1.56 29.11 -22.85
N PHE A 53 1.88 27.84 -23.06
CA PHE A 53 2.57 27.37 -24.26
C PHE A 53 1.60 26.97 -25.39
N LYS A 54 0.28 27.04 -25.14
CA LYS A 54 -0.79 26.67 -26.09
C LYS A 54 -0.63 25.26 -26.68
N VAL A 55 0.02 24.36 -25.93
CA VAL A 55 0.27 22.99 -26.37
C VAL A 55 -1.06 22.26 -26.49
N GLY A 56 -1.39 21.79 -27.69
CA GLY A 56 -2.60 21.00 -27.94
C GLY A 56 -3.92 21.78 -27.80
N ILE A 57 -3.90 23.11 -27.94
CA ILE A 57 -5.11 23.95 -27.76
C ILE A 57 -6.25 23.60 -28.74
N ASP A 58 -5.91 23.12 -29.94
CA ASP A 58 -6.86 22.65 -30.95
C ASP A 58 -7.26 21.17 -30.73
N THR A 59 -6.51 20.46 -29.89
CA THR A 59 -6.74 19.06 -29.57
C THR A 59 -7.77 18.98 -28.44
N LYS A 60 -9.05 18.89 -28.84
CA LYS A 60 -10.17 18.76 -27.90
C LYS A 60 -10.97 17.49 -28.16
N PRO A 61 -10.50 16.32 -27.69
CA PRO A 61 -11.30 15.12 -27.75
C PRO A 61 -12.61 15.36 -26.99
N LEU A 62 -13.76 15.09 -27.63
CA LEU A 62 -15.09 15.27 -27.02
C LEU A 62 -15.39 16.72 -26.58
N GLY A 63 -14.71 17.71 -27.15
CA GLY A 63 -14.87 19.13 -26.76
C GLY A 63 -14.19 19.52 -25.44
N ILE A 64 -13.40 18.61 -24.85
CA ILE A 64 -12.66 18.81 -23.59
C ILE A 64 -11.18 18.97 -23.92
N ASP A 65 -10.48 19.87 -23.23
CA ASP A 65 -9.04 20.05 -23.43
C ASP A 65 -8.28 18.73 -23.16
N TRP A 66 -7.35 18.38 -24.07
CA TRP A 66 -6.64 17.11 -24.04
C TRP A 66 -5.98 16.77 -22.69
N PHE A 67 -5.51 17.78 -21.94
CA PHE A 67 -4.80 17.59 -20.68
C PHE A 67 -5.70 17.06 -19.55
N VAL A 68 -7.03 17.17 -19.68
CA VAL A 68 -7.97 16.66 -18.69
C VAL A 68 -7.95 15.13 -18.65
N PHE A 69 -7.82 14.48 -19.81
CA PHE A 69 -7.82 13.02 -19.92
C PHE A 69 -6.69 12.34 -19.12
N PRO A 70 -5.39 12.69 -19.30
CA PRO A 70 -4.32 12.09 -18.52
C PRO A 70 -4.44 12.41 -17.02
N ILE A 71 -4.91 13.61 -16.65
CA ILE A 71 -5.16 13.96 -15.24
C ILE A 71 -6.24 13.06 -14.63
N VAL A 72 -7.36 12.86 -15.33
CA VAL A 72 -8.45 12.01 -14.85
C VAL A 72 -8.00 10.55 -14.73
N ILE A 73 -7.31 10.01 -15.73
CA ILE A 73 -6.78 8.64 -15.70
C ILE A 73 -5.83 8.46 -14.52
N TRP A 74 -4.91 9.41 -14.31
CA TRP A 74 -3.97 9.34 -13.20
C TRP A 74 -4.68 9.50 -11.85
N LEU A 75 -5.70 10.36 -11.77
CA LEU A 75 -6.53 10.50 -10.57
C LEU A 75 -7.20 9.18 -10.19
N PHE A 76 -7.72 8.42 -11.16
CA PHE A 76 -8.28 7.08 -10.90
C PHE A 76 -7.21 6.11 -10.36
N LEU A 77 -6.00 6.10 -10.93
CA LEU A 77 -4.90 5.27 -10.43
C LEU A 77 -4.49 5.66 -9.00
N LEU A 78 -4.45 6.96 -8.71
CA LEU A 78 -4.14 7.49 -7.39
C LEU A 78 -5.24 7.11 -6.39
N ALA A 79 -6.51 7.23 -6.77
CA ALA A 79 -7.64 6.81 -5.94
C ALA A 79 -7.54 5.30 -5.65
N TYR A 80 -7.37 4.46 -6.67
CA TYR A 80 -7.15 3.02 -6.48
C TYR A 80 -5.99 2.75 -5.52
N HIS A 81 -4.85 3.45 -5.68
CA HIS A 81 -3.71 3.29 -4.79
C HIS A 81 -4.02 3.70 -3.34
N PHE A 82 -4.76 4.79 -3.16
CA PHE A 82 -5.23 5.26 -1.86
C PHE A 82 -6.13 4.22 -1.19
N PHE A 83 -7.15 3.72 -1.89
CA PHE A 83 -8.06 2.68 -1.40
C PHE A 83 -7.28 1.41 -1.02
N SER A 84 -6.36 0.96 -1.87
CA SER A 84 -5.53 -0.22 -1.61
C SER A 84 -4.69 -0.07 -0.33
N VAL A 85 -4.06 1.10 -0.11
CA VAL A 85 -3.19 1.33 1.05
C VAL A 85 -3.98 1.52 2.35
N TYR A 86 -5.08 2.29 2.32
CA TYR A 86 -5.81 2.66 3.53
C TYR A 86 -6.96 1.72 3.89
N ILE A 87 -7.65 1.13 2.92
CA ILE A 87 -8.82 0.30 3.13
C ILE A 87 -8.45 -1.17 2.99
N THR A 88 -8.04 -1.61 1.80
CA THR A 88 -7.76 -3.03 1.53
C THR A 88 -6.71 -3.58 2.47
N ASN A 89 -5.58 -2.89 2.62
CA ASN A 89 -4.50 -3.38 3.46
C ASN A 89 -4.74 -3.19 4.97
N ARG A 90 -5.81 -2.49 5.38
CA ARG A 90 -6.28 -2.44 6.78
C ARG A 90 -7.25 -3.60 7.08
N PHE A 91 -8.02 -4.03 6.09
CA PHE A 91 -9.02 -5.10 6.24
C PHE A 91 -8.44 -6.50 5.93
N MET A 92 -7.63 -6.64 4.89
CA MET A 92 -6.92 -7.86 4.47
C MET A 92 -5.40 -7.68 4.63
N GLY A 93 -4.96 -7.25 5.81
CA GLY A 93 -3.54 -7.20 6.15
C GLY A 93 -3.02 -8.56 6.65
N THR A 94 -1.73 -8.62 6.99
CA THR A 94 -1.06 -9.83 7.52
C THR A 94 -1.81 -10.46 8.70
N GLU A 95 -2.37 -9.64 9.59
CA GLU A 95 -3.15 -10.10 10.75
C GLU A 95 -4.45 -10.79 10.36
N TRP A 96 -5.12 -10.31 9.31
CA TRP A 96 -6.31 -10.97 8.76
C TRP A 96 -5.93 -12.31 8.12
N GLU A 97 -4.82 -12.36 7.36
CA GLU A 97 -4.32 -13.60 6.76
C GLU A 97 -3.97 -14.66 7.82
N GLN A 98 -3.25 -14.27 8.88
CA GLN A 98 -2.93 -15.15 10.02
C GLN A 98 -4.21 -15.68 10.68
N ASN A 99 -5.20 -14.82 10.92
CA ASN A 99 -6.49 -15.24 11.47
C ASN A 99 -7.24 -16.23 10.57
N GLN A 100 -7.15 -16.10 9.24
CA GLN A 100 -7.73 -17.09 8.31
C GLN A 100 -6.96 -18.41 8.34
N LEU A 101 -5.64 -18.35 8.40
CA LEU A 101 -4.78 -19.53 8.47
C LEU A 101 -5.04 -20.33 9.75
N ASP A 102 -5.09 -19.66 10.90
CA ASP A 102 -5.40 -20.29 12.19
C ASP A 102 -6.76 -20.99 12.19
N LYS A 103 -7.78 -20.37 11.58
CA LYS A 103 -9.11 -20.99 11.42
C LYS A 103 -9.04 -22.27 10.59
N LEU A 104 -8.27 -22.26 9.50
CA LEU A 104 -8.12 -23.43 8.62
C LEU A 104 -7.34 -24.55 9.30
N VAL A 105 -6.24 -24.23 9.98
CA VAL A 105 -5.42 -25.19 10.75
C VAL A 105 -6.26 -25.85 11.85
N LYS A 106 -7.01 -25.06 12.64
CA LYS A 106 -7.92 -25.60 13.67
C LYS A 106 -8.97 -26.55 13.08
N LYS A 107 -9.51 -26.24 11.91
CA LYS A 107 -10.48 -27.12 11.21
C LYS A 107 -9.83 -28.45 10.79
N GLN A 108 -8.61 -28.40 10.28
CA GLN A 108 -7.85 -29.60 9.89
C GLN A 108 -7.49 -30.46 11.12
N GLN A 109 -7.03 -29.83 12.19
CA GLN A 109 -6.68 -30.53 13.43
C GLN A 109 -7.88 -31.27 14.02
N LYS A 110 -9.04 -30.60 14.11
CA LYS A 110 -10.30 -31.23 14.54
C LYS A 110 -10.65 -32.44 13.69
N ARG A 111 -10.47 -32.35 12.37
CA ARG A 111 -10.75 -33.45 11.45
C ARG A 111 -9.81 -34.64 11.66
N ILE A 112 -8.53 -34.39 11.95
CA ILE A 112 -7.55 -35.44 12.26
C ILE A 112 -7.93 -36.14 13.57
N GLU A 113 -8.36 -35.40 14.59
CA GLU A 113 -8.80 -35.97 15.88
C GLU A 113 -10.04 -36.86 15.71
N GLU A 114 -11.04 -36.41 14.94
CA GLU A 114 -12.22 -37.22 14.59
C GLU A 114 -11.84 -38.54 13.88
N LEU A 115 -10.83 -38.50 13.00
CA LEU A 115 -10.35 -39.70 12.30
C LEU A 115 -9.54 -40.65 13.19
N LYS A 116 -8.88 -40.15 14.23
CA LYS A 116 -8.13 -40.97 15.20
C LYS A 116 -9.03 -41.64 16.24
N LEU A 117 -10.20 -41.06 16.51
CA LEU A 117 -11.20 -41.59 17.45
C LEU A 117 -12.12 -42.66 16.82
N LYS A 118 -11.98 -42.91 15.52
CA LYS A 118 -12.78 -43.85 14.74
C LYS A 118 -11.94 -45.07 14.35
#